data_AF-A0A495F9X9-F1
#
_entry.id   AF-A0A495F9X9-F1
#
_cell.length_a   1.000
_cell.length_b   1.000
_cell.length_c   1.000
_cell.angle_alpha   90.00
_cell.angle_beta   90.00
_cell.angle_gamma   90.00
#
_symmetry.space_group_name_H-M   'P 1'
#
loop_
_entity.id
_entity.type
_entity.pdbx_description
1 polymer ?
#
loop_
_entity_poly.entity_id
_entity_poly.type
_entity_poly.pdbx_seq_one_letter_code
_entity_poly.pdbx_strand_id
1 'polypeptide(L)'
;MTPEAPLPPTPLHMPAPTGDQLKAARVAAGLSQAQAAELMGYPLQTGSRGGVQSRTWQALESTTDERNMQGPVFAMFLLLTGQHQDWVLAPRKLAGTGTAADAQPAQR
;
A
#
# COMPACT_ATOMS: atom_id res chain seq x y z
N MET A 1 -10.02 -35.67 -15.08
CA MET A 1 -9.76 -34.46 -14.28
C MET A 1 -9.58 -33.32 -15.26
N THR A 2 -10.63 -32.54 -15.50
CA THR A 2 -10.53 -31.32 -16.32
C THR A 2 -9.76 -30.27 -15.52
N PRO A 3 -8.71 -29.64 -16.08
CA PRO A 3 -8.03 -28.55 -15.40
C PRO A 3 -9.03 -27.39 -15.24
N GLU A 4 -9.22 -26.94 -14.01
CA GLU A 4 -10.01 -25.75 -13.68
C GLU A 4 -9.36 -24.55 -14.38
N ALA A 5 -10.10 -23.89 -15.27
CA ALA A 5 -9.59 -22.72 -15.97
C ALA A 5 -9.31 -21.59 -14.96
N PRO A 6 -8.19 -20.85 -15.09
CA PRO A 6 -7.89 -19.74 -14.18
C PRO A 6 -9.03 -18.72 -14.17
N LEU A 7 -9.42 -18.25 -12.98
CA LEU A 7 -10.37 -17.16 -12.86
C LEU A 7 -9.82 -15.91 -13.58
N PRO A 8 -10.69 -15.15 -14.29
CA PRO A 8 -10.26 -13.92 -14.94
C PRO A 8 -9.77 -12.90 -13.89
N PRO A 9 -8.76 -12.08 -14.21
CA PRO A 9 -8.24 -11.08 -13.29
C PRO A 9 -9.30 -9.99 -13.02
N THR A 10 -9.40 -9.56 -11.76
CA THR A 10 -10.27 -8.44 -11.37
C THR A 10 -9.60 -7.11 -11.71
N PRO A 11 -10.17 -6.28 -12.60
CA PRO A 11 -9.62 -4.96 -12.88
C PRO A 11 -9.89 -4.03 -11.67
N LEU A 12 -8.84 -3.39 -11.17
CA LEU A 12 -8.96 -2.35 -10.13
C LEU A 12 -8.79 -0.98 -10.76
N HIS A 13 -9.72 -0.07 -10.49
CA HIS A 13 -9.62 1.32 -10.92
C HIS A 13 -8.56 2.03 -10.08
N MET A 14 -7.39 2.28 -10.67
CA MET A 14 -6.21 2.83 -9.99
C MET A 14 -5.69 4.05 -10.77
N PRO A 15 -6.35 5.22 -10.65
CA PRO A 15 -5.94 6.44 -11.36
C PRO A 15 -4.61 6.97 -10.78
N ALA A 16 -3.79 7.57 -11.64
CA ALA A 16 -2.59 8.29 -11.19
C ALA A 16 -3.00 9.58 -10.46
N PRO A 17 -2.44 9.88 -9.27
CA PRO A 17 -2.70 11.12 -8.57
C PRO A 17 -1.93 12.29 -9.18
N THR A 18 -2.45 13.49 -8.98
CA THR A 18 -1.67 14.73 -9.04
C THR A 18 -0.75 14.85 -7.81
N GLY A 19 0.29 15.69 -7.89
CA GLY A 19 1.17 15.96 -6.75
C GLY A 19 0.42 16.47 -5.51
N ASP A 20 -0.61 17.30 -5.70
CA ASP A 20 -1.45 17.80 -4.60
C ASP A 20 -2.29 16.68 -3.96
N GLN A 21 -2.85 15.77 -4.75
CA GLN A 21 -3.58 14.60 -4.24
C GLN A 21 -2.66 13.65 -3.45
N LEU A 22 -1.44 13.40 -3.95
CA LEU A 22 -0.45 12.61 -3.24
C LEU A 22 -0.07 13.26 -1.90
N LYS A 23 0.21 14.57 -1.92
CA LYS A 23 0.52 15.35 -0.74
C LYS A 23 -0.63 15.34 0.28
N ALA A 24 -1.87 15.52 -0.18
CA ALA A 24 -3.04 15.48 0.68
C ALA A 24 -3.20 14.12 1.36
N ALA A 25 -3.10 13.02 0.60
CA ALA A 25 -3.15 11.66 1.14
C ALA A 25 -2.01 11.40 2.15
N ARG A 26 -0.80 11.89 1.88
CA ARG A 26 0.32 11.76 2.83
C ARG A 26 0.05 12.50 4.14
N VAL A 27 -0.42 13.75 4.06
CA VAL A 27 -0.71 14.56 5.24
C VAL A 27 -1.85 13.96 6.05
N ALA A 28 -2.90 13.45 5.38
CA ALA A 28 -4.01 12.76 6.03
C ALA A 28 -3.58 11.46 6.74
N ALA A 29 -2.56 10.75 6.23
CA ALA A 29 -1.92 9.63 6.92
C ALA A 29 -1.00 10.05 8.09
N GLY A 30 -0.79 11.35 8.32
CA GLY A 30 0.11 11.85 9.36
C GLY A 30 1.60 11.62 9.08
N LEU A 31 1.99 11.44 7.81
CA LEU A 31 3.37 11.09 7.43
C LEU A 31 4.16 12.32 6.95
N SER A 32 5.44 12.38 7.33
CA SER A 32 6.43 13.22 6.65
C SER A 32 6.79 12.65 5.27
N GLN A 33 7.40 13.46 4.39
CA GLN A 33 7.85 12.98 3.08
C GLN A 33 8.88 11.84 3.21
N ALA A 34 9.76 11.89 4.22
CA ALA A 34 10.75 10.83 4.46
C ALA A 34 10.08 9.53 4.90
N GLN A 35 9.11 9.58 5.82
CA GLN A 35 8.38 8.38 6.26
C GLN A 35 7.55 7.77 5.14
N ALA A 36 6.92 8.59 4.31
CA ALA A 36 6.15 8.09 3.17
C ALA A 36 7.06 7.48 2.09
N ALA A 37 8.22 8.09 1.84
CA ALA A 37 9.25 7.53 0.98
C ALA A 37 9.78 6.19 1.50
N GLU A 38 10.09 6.10 2.79
CA GLU A 38 10.53 4.87 3.45
C GLU A 38 9.48 3.76 3.32
N LEU A 39 8.21 4.06 3.65
CA LEU A 39 7.09 3.14 3.53
C LEU A 39 6.97 2.54 2.12
N MET A 40 7.20 3.37 1.10
CA MET A 40 7.08 2.98 -0.31
C MET A 40 8.40 2.53 -0.94
N GLY A 41 9.49 2.43 -0.16
CA GLY A 41 10.80 1.98 -0.62
C GLY A 41 11.53 2.96 -1.56
N TYR A 42 11.20 4.25 -1.53
CA TYR A 42 11.93 5.27 -2.26
C TYR A 42 13.25 5.65 -1.55
N PRO A 43 14.32 5.98 -2.30
CA PRO A 43 15.61 6.32 -1.71
C PRO A 43 15.54 7.51 -0.75
N LEU A 44 16.24 7.35 0.38
CA LEU A 44 16.45 8.38 1.39
C LEU A 44 17.89 8.90 1.32
N GLN A 45 18.06 10.20 1.54
CA GLN A 45 19.35 10.87 1.59
C GLN A 45 19.50 11.59 2.93
N THR A 46 20.63 11.38 3.59
CA THR A 46 21.00 12.13 4.80
C THR A 46 21.48 13.52 4.40
N GLY A 47 20.81 14.55 4.92
CA GLY A 47 21.18 15.94 4.75
C GLY A 47 22.34 16.35 5.65
N SER A 48 22.97 17.48 5.31
CA SER A 48 24.16 18.01 6.00
C SER A 48 23.96 18.32 7.50
N ARG A 49 22.71 18.47 7.95
CA ARG A 49 22.34 18.73 9.35
C ARG A 49 21.68 17.52 10.05
N GLY A 50 21.88 16.32 9.51
CA GLY A 50 21.36 15.07 10.10
C GLY A 50 19.87 14.78 9.82
N GLY A 51 19.17 15.64 9.08
CA GLY A 51 17.81 15.35 8.61
C GLY A 51 17.80 14.34 7.45
N VAL A 52 16.71 13.60 7.28
CA VAL A 52 16.54 12.64 6.17
C VAL A 52 15.52 13.18 5.18
N GLN A 53 15.82 13.12 3.88
CA GLN A 53 14.96 13.59 2.80
C GLN A 53 14.86 12.57 1.67
N SER A 54 13.76 12.58 0.92
CA SER A 54 13.65 11.83 -0.34
C SER A 54 13.43 12.79 -1.51
N ARG A 55 14.42 12.89 -2.40
CA ARG A 55 14.31 13.70 -3.63
C ARG A 55 13.22 13.16 -4.57
N THR A 56 13.07 11.84 -4.63
CA THR A 56 12.04 11.20 -5.45
C THR A 56 10.66 11.56 -4.96
N TRP A 57 10.38 11.39 -3.65
CA TRP A 57 9.07 11.76 -3.10
C TRP A 57 8.77 13.25 -3.24
N GLN A 58 9.75 14.10 -2.98
CA GLN A 58 9.61 15.55 -3.15
C GLN A 58 9.20 15.92 -4.57
N ALA A 59 9.77 15.25 -5.58
CA ALA A 59 9.41 15.48 -6.97
C ALA A 59 8.00 15.00 -7.31
N LEU A 60 7.57 13.85 -6.78
CA LEU A 60 6.22 13.33 -7.01
C LEU A 60 5.12 14.22 -6.42
N GLU A 61 5.43 15.00 -5.38
CA GLU A 61 4.52 16.00 -4.80
C GLU A 61 4.67 17.40 -5.42
N SER A 62 5.59 17.58 -6.35
CA SER A 62 5.84 18.87 -6.96
C SER A 62 4.74 19.20 -7.97
N THR A 63 4.27 20.45 -7.95
CA THR A 63 3.33 20.97 -8.96
C THR A 63 4.04 21.48 -10.21
N THR A 64 5.37 21.59 -10.18
CA THR A 64 6.19 22.05 -11.31
C THR A 64 7.02 20.95 -11.95
N ASP A 65 6.96 19.72 -11.41
CA ASP A 65 7.62 18.55 -11.98
C ASP A 65 6.55 17.69 -12.67
N GLU A 66 6.84 17.20 -13.88
CA GLU A 66 5.87 16.40 -14.65
C GLU A 66 5.76 14.95 -14.13
N ARG A 67 6.64 14.56 -13.19
CA ARG A 67 6.63 13.22 -12.61
C ARG A 67 5.45 13.02 -11.67
N ASN A 68 4.57 12.09 -12.05
CA ASN A 68 3.48 11.64 -11.21
C ASN A 68 3.73 10.23 -10.67
N MET A 69 3.17 9.94 -9.50
CA MET A 69 3.13 8.57 -8.99
C MET A 69 2.25 7.72 -9.90
N GLN A 70 2.67 6.49 -10.19
CA GLN A 70 1.82 5.58 -10.97
C GLN A 70 0.60 5.19 -10.15
N GLY A 71 -0.57 5.11 -10.79
CA GLY A 71 -1.84 4.83 -10.13
C GLY A 71 -1.84 3.57 -9.24
N PRO A 72 -1.30 2.42 -9.69
CA PRO A 72 -1.19 1.24 -8.84
C PRO A 72 -0.31 1.43 -7.59
N VAL A 73 0.76 2.23 -7.71
CA VAL A 73 1.64 2.57 -6.59
C VAL A 73 0.92 3.47 -5.60
N PHE A 74 0.14 4.43 -6.09
CA PHE A 74 -0.70 5.28 -5.25
C PHE A 74 -1.81 4.49 -4.55
N ALA A 75 -2.48 3.58 -5.26
CA ALA A 75 -3.48 2.70 -4.67
C ALA A 75 -2.89 1.84 -3.54
N MET A 76 -1.66 1.33 -3.71
CA MET A 76 -0.94 0.63 -2.65
C MET A 76 -0.60 1.54 -1.47
N PHE A 77 -0.17 2.78 -1.72
CA PHE A 77 0.05 3.76 -0.66
C PHE A 77 -1.24 4.03 0.14
N LEU A 78 -2.37 4.21 -0.54
CA LEU A 78 -3.67 4.38 0.11
C LEU A 78 -4.07 3.13 0.91
N LEU A 79 -3.80 1.93 0.40
CA LEU A 79 -4.07 0.66 1.09
C LEU A 79 -3.22 0.50 2.36
N LEU A 80 -1.92 0.78 2.28
CA LEU A 80 -0.99 0.71 3.40
C LEU A 80 -1.28 1.76 4.48
N THR A 81 -1.88 2.89 4.10
CA THR A 81 -2.26 3.97 5.02
C THR A 81 -3.73 3.92 5.44
N GLY A 82 -4.51 2.92 4.98
CA GLY A 82 -5.92 2.76 5.34
C GLY A 82 -6.85 3.82 4.74
N GLN A 83 -6.44 4.51 3.67
CA GLN A 83 -7.17 5.60 3.02
C GLN A 83 -7.84 5.20 1.69
N HIS A 84 -7.66 3.95 1.24
CA HIS A 84 -8.28 3.50 0.00
C HIS A 84 -9.81 3.43 0.17
N GLN A 85 -10.56 3.97 -0.79
CA GLN A 85 -12.01 4.13 -0.68
C GLN A 85 -12.77 2.79 -0.67
N ASP A 86 -12.40 1.88 -1.59
CA ASP A 86 -13.17 0.65 -1.79
C ASP A 86 -12.54 -0.63 -1.19
N TRP A 87 -11.26 -0.59 -0.84
CA TRP A 87 -10.47 -1.79 -0.54
C TRP A 87 -9.65 -1.60 0.73
N VAL A 88 -9.42 -2.69 1.47
CA VAL A 88 -8.56 -2.73 2.64
C VAL A 88 -7.63 -3.94 2.55
N LEU A 89 -6.41 -3.81 3.08
CA LEU A 89 -5.52 -4.95 3.22
C LEU A 89 -6.00 -5.83 4.37
N ALA A 90 -6.22 -7.11 4.08
CA ALA A 90 -6.52 -8.13 5.07
C ALA A 90 -5.42 -9.21 5.05
N PRO A 91 -4.99 -9.72 6.22
CA PRO A 91 -4.11 -10.88 6.27
C PRO A 91 -4.72 -12.02 5.46
N ARG A 92 -3.87 -12.71 4.69
CA ARG A 92 -4.28 -13.95 4.05
C ARG A 92 -4.69 -14.92 5.18
N LYS A 93 -5.94 -15.35 5.19
CA LYS A 93 -6.32 -16.53 5.98
C LYS A 93 -5.46 -17.67 5.45
N LEU A 94 -4.48 -18.13 6.23
CA LEU A 94 -3.84 -19.41 5.97
C LEU A 94 -4.99 -20.40 5.82
N ALA A 95 -5.16 -20.94 4.61
CA ALA A 95 -6.09 -22.04 4.41
C ALA A 95 -5.66 -23.11 5.42
N GLY A 96 -6.49 -23.34 6.44
CA GLY A 96 -6.17 -24.27 7.49
C GLY A 96 -5.77 -25.59 6.84
N THR A 97 -4.55 -26.03 7.08
CA THR A 97 -4.25 -27.46 7.05
C THR A 97 -5.29 -28.11 7.96
N GLY A 98 -6.02 -29.07 7.40
CA GLY A 98 -7.25 -29.66 7.89
C GLY A 98 -7.46 -29.70 9.41
N THR A 99 -8.70 -29.38 9.77
CA THR A 99 -9.46 -29.99 10.87
C THR A 99 -8.78 -31.18 11.56
N ALA A 100 -8.32 -30.96 12.79
CA ALA A 100 -8.20 -32.00 13.81
C ALA A 100 -8.34 -31.35 15.19
N ALA A 101 -9.55 -30.90 15.52
CA ALA A 101 -9.93 -30.60 16.90
C ALA A 101 -11.44 -30.73 17.10
N ASP A 102 -12.03 -31.84 16.65
CA ASP A 102 -13.16 -32.42 17.40
C ASP A 102 -12.55 -33.25 18.54
N ALA A 103 -12.12 -32.56 19.59
CA ALA A 103 -11.95 -33.17 20.91
C ALA A 103 -13.26 -32.98 21.65
N GLN A 104 -14.13 -33.98 21.52
CA GLN A 104 -15.40 -34.12 22.22
C GLN A 104 -15.21 -33.94 23.74
N PRO A 105 -16.05 -33.16 24.45
CA PRO A 105 -15.98 -33.09 25.90
C PRO A 105 -16.39 -34.44 26.49
N ALA A 106 -15.49 -35.07 27.24
CA ALA A 106 -15.82 -36.24 28.05
C ALA A 106 -16.69 -35.78 29.23
N GLN A 107 -17.98 -36.11 29.16
CA GLN A 107 -18.84 -36.23 30.33
C GLN A 107 -18.47 -37.52 31.07
N ARG A 108 -18.03 -37.40 32.33
CA ARG A 108 -18.54 -38.10 33.54
C ARG A 108 -17.53 -38.03 34.68
#